data_AF-A0A662PQQ0-F1
#
_entry.id   AF-A0A662PQQ0-F1
#
_cell.length_a   1.000
_cell.length_b   1.000
_cell.length_c   1.000
_cell.angle_alpha   90.00
_cell.angle_beta   90.00
_cell.angle_gamma   90.00
#
_symmetry.space_group_name_H-M   'P 1'
#
loop_
_entity.id
_entity.type
_entity.pdbx_description
1 polymer ?
#
loop_
_entity_poly.entity_id
_entity_poly.type
_entity_poly.pdbx_seq_one_letter_code
_entity_poly.pdbx_strand_id
1 'polypeptide(L)'
;MAQQLITLTLFFIALFALQTALFTYLLLKLKKSVKSIEKPPIIKERRYEFEEISESVLRILRELRSSGPLSAREISKRLGLSREHTARTLKKMVEEGFLIREGKPYRYKVTELGSEVLRSHDITG
;
A
#
# COMPACT_ATOMS: atom_id res chain seq x y z
N MET A 1 21.65 -37.47 41.63
CA MET A 1 21.98 -37.44 40.19
C MET A 1 20.73 -37.47 39.30
N ALA A 2 19.96 -38.56 39.22
CA ALA A 2 18.80 -38.65 38.33
C ALA A 2 17.72 -37.59 38.60
N GLN A 3 17.38 -37.34 39.87
CA GLN A 3 16.38 -36.35 40.24
C GLN A 3 16.80 -34.92 39.86
N GLN A 4 18.08 -34.57 40.02
CA GLN A 4 18.62 -33.26 39.63
C GLN A 4 18.59 -33.04 38.11
N LEU A 5 18.89 -34.09 37.33
CA LEU A 5 18.79 -34.06 35.87
C LEU A 5 17.33 -33.85 35.43
N ILE A 6 16.37 -34.53 36.06
CA ILE A 6 14.94 -34.36 35.77
C ILE A 6 14.50 -32.92 36.05
N THR A 7 14.84 -32.36 37.21
CA THR A 7 14.48 -30.99 37.56
C THR A 7 15.08 -29.97 36.59
N LEU A 8 16.34 -30.15 36.22
CA LEU A 8 17.03 -29.28 35.25
C LEU A 8 16.37 -29.35 33.87
N THR A 9 16.01 -30.55 33.42
CA THR A 9 15.35 -30.76 32.12
C THR A 9 13.98 -30.08 32.09
N LEU A 10 13.19 -30.21 33.17
CA LEU A 10 11.90 -29.54 33.31
C LEU A 10 12.05 -28.02 33.28
N PHE A 11 13.09 -27.49 33.93
CA PHE A 11 13.38 -26.05 33.91
C PHE A 11 13.70 -25.53 32.51
N PHE A 12 14.54 -26.23 31.75
CA PHE A 12 14.84 -25.85 30.36
C PHE A 12 13.62 -25.94 29.44
N ILE A 13 12.78 -26.95 29.58
CA ILE A 13 11.53 -27.07 28.82
C ILE A 13 10.62 -25.88 29.12
N ALA A 14 10.47 -25.51 30.40
CA ALA A 14 9.66 -24.37 30.81
C ALA A 14 10.19 -23.05 30.23
N LEU A 15 11.51 -22.81 30.28
CA LEU A 15 12.14 -21.63 29.69
C LEU A 15 11.96 -21.59 28.17
N PHE A 16 12.15 -22.71 27.49
CA PHE A 16 11.99 -22.79 26.04
C PHE A 16 10.54 -22.53 25.61
N ALA A 17 9.57 -23.09 26.34
CA ALA A 17 8.15 -22.84 26.10
C ALA A 17 7.80 -21.36 26.31
N LEU A 18 8.29 -20.74 27.38
CA LEU A 18 8.07 -19.33 27.67
C LEU A 18 8.68 -18.41 26.58
N GLN A 19 9.92 -18.69 26.17
CA GLN A 19 10.59 -17.94 25.10
C GLN A 19 9.83 -18.08 23.77
N THR A 20 9.36 -19.28 23.44
CA THR A 20 8.58 -19.54 22.22
C THR A 20 7.26 -18.78 22.24
N ALA A 21 6.57 -18.75 23.39
CA ALA A 21 5.34 -17.98 23.56
C ALA A 21 5.58 -16.47 23.38
N LEU A 22 6.66 -15.93 23.96
CA LEU A 22 7.04 -14.52 23.83
C LEU A 22 7.32 -14.15 22.37
N PHE A 23 8.11 -14.96 21.67
CA PHE A 23 8.44 -14.72 20.26
C PHE A 23 7.21 -14.81 19.37
N THR A 24 6.35 -15.81 19.60
CA THR A 24 5.08 -15.98 18.87
C THR A 24 4.15 -14.79 19.08
N TYR A 25 4.03 -14.32 20.32
CA TYR A 25 3.26 -13.11 20.63
C TYR A 25 3.82 -11.88 19.90
N LEU A 26 5.14 -11.71 19.90
CA LEU A 26 5.80 -10.61 19.21
C LEU A 26 5.54 -10.64 17.70
N LEU A 27 5.62 -11.83 17.09
CA LEU A 27 5.32 -12.03 15.67
C LEU A 27 3.85 -11.75 15.35
N LEU A 28 2.91 -12.18 16.19
CA LEU A 28 1.48 -11.89 16.02
C LEU A 28 1.20 -10.38 16.11
N LYS A 29 1.82 -9.71 17.09
CA LYS A 29 1.72 -8.26 17.26
C LYS A 29 2.31 -7.52 16.06
N LEU A 30 3.45 -7.99 15.54
CA LEU A 30 4.07 -7.43 14.33
C LEU A 30 3.20 -7.66 13.10
N LYS A 31 2.65 -8.86 12.90
CA LYS A 31 1.72 -9.15 11.78
C LYS A 31 0.51 -8.21 11.78
N LYS A 32 -0.01 -7.86 12.95
CA LYS A 32 -1.09 -6.86 13.09
C LYS A 32 -0.64 -5.45 12.66
N SER A 33 0.57 -5.05 13.02
CA SER A 33 1.16 -3.76 12.61
C SER A 33 1.51 -3.72 11.12
N VAL A 34 2.03 -4.82 10.55
CA VAL A 34 2.35 -4.91 9.11
C VAL A 34 1.07 -4.90 8.27
N LYS A 35 0.01 -5.59 8.70
CA LYS A 35 -1.32 -5.50 8.06
C LYS A 35 -1.91 -4.08 8.10
N SER A 36 -1.49 -3.25 9.05
CA SER A 36 -1.82 -1.82 9.15
C SER A 36 -0.94 -0.93 8.27
N ILE A 37 0.22 -1.42 7.80
CA ILE A 37 1.10 -0.71 6.86
C ILE A 37 0.72 -1.09 5.42
N GLU A 38 0.28 -2.33 5.20
CA GLU A 38 -0.24 -2.81 3.91
C GLU A 38 -1.59 -2.17 3.57
N LYS A 39 -2.40 -1.84 4.58
CA LYS A 39 -3.43 -0.83 4.39
C LYS A 39 -2.70 0.52 4.32
N PRO A 40 -2.71 1.23 3.16
CA PRO A 40 -2.20 2.59 3.14
C PRO A 40 -2.86 3.35 4.30
N PRO A 41 -2.11 4.22 5.00
CA PRO A 41 -2.63 4.93 6.15
C PRO A 41 -3.96 5.52 5.73
N ILE A 42 -5.04 5.06 6.33
CA ILE A 42 -6.35 5.65 6.15
C ILE A 42 -6.15 7.06 6.70
N ILE A 43 -5.93 8.03 5.80
CA ILE A 43 -5.81 9.44 6.11
C ILE A 43 -7.22 9.82 6.58
N LYS A 44 -7.50 9.56 7.86
CA LYS A 44 -8.84 9.53 8.42
C LYS A 44 -9.45 10.92 8.62
N GLU A 45 -8.82 11.98 8.14
CA GLU A 45 -9.28 13.36 8.35
C GLU A 45 -8.85 14.37 7.28
N ARG A 46 -8.10 13.97 6.24
CA ARG A 46 -7.96 14.83 5.07
C ARG A 46 -9.15 14.52 4.17
N ARG A 47 -10.23 15.26 4.39
CA ARG A 47 -11.28 15.50 3.40
C ARG A 47 -10.58 15.55 2.04
N TYR A 48 -10.90 14.60 1.16
CA TYR A 48 -10.46 14.63 -0.22
C TYR A 48 -10.85 16.01 -0.76
N GLU A 49 -9.93 16.97 -0.80
CA GLU A 49 -10.06 18.19 -1.60
C GLU A 49 -9.84 17.84 -3.10
N PHE A 50 -10.24 16.64 -3.50
CA PHE A 50 -10.80 16.42 -4.82
C PHE A 50 -12.27 16.76 -4.69
N GLU A 51 -12.56 18.06 -4.76
CA GLU A 51 -13.91 18.62 -4.69
C GLU A 51 -14.85 18.05 -5.79
N GLU A 52 -14.27 17.43 -6.81
CA GLU A 52 -14.77 16.32 -7.59
C GLU A 52 -13.52 15.55 -8.00
N ILE A 53 -13.56 14.22 -8.13
CA ILE A 53 -12.43 13.51 -8.74
C ILE A 53 -12.32 14.01 -10.17
N SER A 54 -11.31 14.82 -10.46
CA SER A 54 -11.19 15.48 -11.75
C SER A 54 -11.13 14.46 -12.88
N GLU A 55 -11.74 14.80 -14.02
CA GLU A 55 -11.78 13.92 -15.19
C GLU A 55 -10.38 13.42 -15.59
N SER A 56 -9.36 14.28 -15.45
CA SER A 56 -7.96 13.93 -15.70
C SER A 56 -7.44 12.79 -14.83
N VAL A 57 -7.85 12.73 -13.55
CA VAL A 57 -7.46 11.65 -12.63
C VAL A 57 -8.10 10.33 -13.04
N LEU A 58 -9.41 10.35 -13.34
CA LEU A 58 -10.11 9.16 -13.82
C LEU A 58 -9.51 8.63 -15.12
N ARG A 59 -9.18 9.53 -16.06
CA ARG A 59 -8.50 9.16 -17.32
C ARG A 59 -7.14 8.51 -17.09
N ILE A 60 -6.34 9.03 -16.15
CA ILE A 60 -5.04 8.44 -15.78
C ILE A 60 -5.23 7.05 -15.14
N LEU A 61 -6.19 6.90 -14.22
CA LEU A 61 -6.48 5.61 -13.57
C LEU A 61 -6.92 4.55 -14.59
N ARG A 62 -7.82 4.91 -15.52
CA ARG A 62 -8.26 4.01 -16.61
C ARG A 62 -7.09 3.59 -17.49
N GLU A 63 -6.25 4.54 -17.91
CA GLU A 63 -5.11 4.27 -18.78
C GLU A 63 -4.08 3.36 -18.12
N LEU A 64 -3.78 3.57 -16.84
CA LEU A 64 -2.84 2.72 -16.10
C LEU A 64 -3.43 1.33 -15.79
N ARG A 65 -4.75 1.22 -15.62
CA ARG A 65 -5.43 -0.06 -15.45
C ARG A 65 -5.45 -0.88 -16.74
N SER A 66 -5.64 -0.24 -17.89
CA SER A 66 -5.69 -0.94 -19.18
C SER A 66 -4.30 -1.29 -19.72
N SER A 67 -3.33 -0.39 -19.57
CA SER A 67 -2.01 -0.52 -20.20
C SER A 67 -0.91 -0.98 -19.25
N GLY A 68 -1.22 -1.11 -17.97
CA GLY A 68 -0.25 -1.45 -16.94
C GLY A 68 0.69 -0.27 -16.59
N PRO A 69 1.87 -0.57 -16.01
CA PRO A 69 2.75 0.46 -15.49
C PRO A 69 3.26 1.39 -16.59
N LEU A 70 3.09 2.72 -16.49
CA LEU A 70 3.57 3.70 -17.47
C LEU A 70 4.38 4.81 -16.83
N SER A 71 5.26 5.44 -17.60
CA SER A 71 6.00 6.65 -17.22
C SER A 71 5.16 7.91 -17.42
N ALA A 72 5.51 9.00 -16.73
CA ALA A 72 4.85 10.30 -16.90
C ALA A 72 4.84 10.79 -18.36
N ARG A 73 5.89 10.46 -19.12
CA ARG A 73 6.02 10.84 -20.54
C ARG A 73 5.05 10.08 -21.43
N GLU A 74 4.87 8.78 -21.16
CA GLU A 74 3.91 7.93 -21.87
C GLU A 74 2.47 8.38 -21.56
N ILE A 75 2.16 8.63 -20.28
CA ILE A 75 0.84 9.08 -19.83
C ILE A 75 0.48 10.43 -20.48
N SER A 76 1.39 11.41 -20.43
CA SER A 76 1.20 12.71 -21.08
C SER A 76 0.92 12.57 -22.58
N LYS A 77 1.69 11.74 -23.28
CA LYS A 77 1.52 11.53 -24.73
C LYS A 77 0.19 10.87 -25.07
N ARG A 78 -0.21 9.85 -24.31
CA ARG A 78 -1.43 9.08 -24.58
C ARG A 78 -2.70 9.85 -24.24
N LEU A 79 -2.67 10.64 -23.17
CA LEU A 79 -3.84 11.43 -22.74
C LEU A 79 -3.91 12.82 -23.38
N GLY A 80 -2.90 13.23 -24.14
CA GLY A 80 -2.82 14.56 -24.75
C GLY A 80 -2.66 15.69 -23.73
N LEU A 81 -2.12 15.39 -22.54
CA LEU A 81 -1.95 16.34 -21.45
C LEU A 81 -0.56 16.97 -21.46
N SER A 82 -0.44 18.21 -20.98
CA SER A 82 0.86 18.84 -20.80
C SER A 82 1.73 18.04 -19.83
N ARG A 83 3.04 18.01 -20.07
CA ARG A 83 3.99 17.26 -19.22
C ARG A 83 3.99 17.75 -17.78
N GLU A 84 3.90 19.07 -17.60
CA GLU A 84 3.85 19.70 -16.29
C GLU A 84 2.56 19.34 -15.55
N HIS A 85 1.40 19.48 -16.19
CA HIS A 85 0.12 19.10 -15.59
C HIS A 85 0.12 17.62 -15.21
N THR A 86 0.58 16.75 -16.12
CA THR A 86 0.69 15.31 -15.86
C THR A 86 1.60 15.02 -14.66
N ALA A 87 2.78 15.65 -14.59
CA ALA A 87 3.71 15.45 -13.49
C ALA A 87 3.13 15.93 -12.15
N ARG A 88 2.45 17.09 -12.14
CA ARG A 88 1.79 17.64 -10.95
C ARG A 88 0.66 16.72 -10.47
N THR A 89 -0.17 16.24 -11.39
CA THR A 89 -1.28 15.33 -11.08
C THR A 89 -0.76 13.97 -10.59
N LEU A 90 0.23 13.38 -11.25
CA LEU A 90 0.84 12.12 -10.82
C LEU A 90 1.51 12.23 -9.45
N LYS A 91 2.14 13.36 -9.15
CA LYS A 91 2.71 13.62 -7.82
C LYS A 91 1.61 13.58 -6.75
N LYS A 92 0.51 14.33 -6.96
CA LYS A 92 -0.64 14.33 -6.06
C LYS A 92 -1.25 12.94 -5.90
N MET A 93 -1.46 12.20 -7.00
CA MET A 93 -2.02 10.86 -6.96
C MET A 93 -1.15 9.86 -6.19
N VAL A 94 0.17 10.04 -6.18
CA VAL A 94 1.08 9.24 -5.34
C VAL A 94 0.99 9.66 -3.87
N GLU A 95 0.93 10.96 -3.59
CA GLU A 95 0.78 11.49 -2.22
C GLU A 95 -0.53 11.03 -1.56
N GLU A 96 -1.62 10.98 -2.33
CA GLU A 96 -2.93 10.50 -1.90
C GLU A 96 -3.07 8.96 -1.94
N GLY A 97 -2.04 8.24 -2.38
CA GLY A 97 -2.02 6.76 -2.36
C GLY A 97 -2.82 6.07 -3.47
N PHE A 98 -3.29 6.79 -4.49
CA PHE A 98 -3.93 6.19 -5.67
C PHE A 98 -2.96 5.47 -6.60
N LEU A 99 -1.70 5.95 -6.62
CA LEU A 99 -0.65 5.39 -7.43
C LEU A 99 0.57 5.07 -6.57
N ILE A 100 1.32 4.07 -6.99
CA ILE A 100 2.69 3.84 -6.55
C ILE A 100 3.64 4.13 -7.71
N ARG A 101 4.86 4.57 -7.38
CA ARG A 101 5.92 4.79 -8.36
C ARG A 101 7.13 3.91 -8.05
N GLU A 102 7.72 3.32 -9.08
CA GLU A 102 8.87 2.44 -8.97
C GLU A 102 10.00 2.86 -9.93
N GLY A 103 11.24 2.66 -9.49
CA GLY A 103 12.44 2.81 -10.32
C GLY A 103 12.79 4.25 -10.72
N LYS A 104 13.82 4.37 -11.57
CA LYS A 104 14.18 5.61 -12.28
C LYS A 104 14.53 5.23 -13.73
N PRO A 105 13.91 5.86 -14.74
CA PRO A 105 12.81 6.82 -14.65
C PRO A 105 11.54 6.21 -14.04
N TYR A 106 10.77 7.01 -13.28
CA TYR A 106 9.60 6.53 -12.54
C TYR A 106 8.55 5.91 -13.46
N ARG A 107 8.09 4.71 -13.10
CA ARG A 107 6.88 4.06 -13.65
C ARG A 107 5.79 4.04 -12.59
N TYR A 108 4.58 4.37 -12.99
CA TYR A 108 3.43 4.50 -12.12
C TYR A 108 2.52 3.28 -12.26
N LYS A 109 1.99 2.76 -11.15
CA LYS A 109 1.00 1.68 -11.12
C LYS A 109 -0.18 2.07 -10.24
N VAL A 110 -1.36 1.57 -10.57
CA VAL A 110 -2.58 1.77 -9.78
C VAL A 110 -2.50 0.94 -8.50
N THR A 111 -2.91 1.53 -7.37
CA THR A 111 -3.06 0.83 -6.09
C THR A 111 -4.46 0.24 -5.93
N GLU A 112 -4.69 -0.48 -4.84
CA GLU A 112 -6.05 -0.94 -4.51
C GLU A 112 -7.01 0.24 -4.31
N LEU A 113 -6.57 1.30 -3.62
CA LEU A 113 -7.36 2.53 -3.43
C LEU A 113 -7.73 3.19 -4.76
N GLY A 114 -6.76 3.33 -5.68
CA GLY A 114 -7.02 3.89 -7.01
C GLY A 114 -8.00 3.04 -7.83
N SER A 115 -7.97 1.71 -7.63
CA SER A 115 -8.89 0.78 -8.28
C SER A 115 -10.30 0.86 -7.70
N GLU A 116 -10.44 0.99 -6.38
CA GLU A 116 -11.72 1.18 -5.70
C GLU A 116 -12.40 2.48 -6.11
N VAL A 117 -11.64 3.58 -6.19
CA VAL A 117 -12.13 4.87 -6.69
C VAL A 117 -12.64 4.78 -8.13
N LEU A 118 -11.91 4.08 -9.00
CA LEU A 118 -12.34 3.91 -10.37
C LEU A 118 -13.66 3.10 -10.45
N ARG A 119 -13.78 2.05 -9.63
CA ARG A 119 -15.00 1.22 -9.57
C ARG A 119 -16.21 1.99 -9.04
N SER A 120 -16.05 2.83 -8.03
CA SER A 120 -17.16 3.61 -7.48
C SER A 120 -17.70 4.64 -8.48
N HIS A 121 -16.82 5.21 -9.30
CA HIS A 121 -17.19 6.14 -10.36
C HIS A 121 -17.86 5.45 -11.55
N ASP A 122 -17.34 4.30 -12.00
CA ASP A 122 -17.92 3.56 -13.14
C ASP A 122 -19.33 3.00 -12.84
N ILE A 123 -19.74 2.89 -11.56
CA ILE A 123 -21.09 2.46 -11.16
C ILE A 123 -22.08 3.63 -11.12
N THR A 124 -21.58 4.87 -10.98
CA THR A 124 -22.41 6.06 -10.76
C THR A 124 -22.58 6.90 -12.04
N GLY A 125 -21.71 6.72 -13.04
CA GLY A 125 -21.79 7.40 -14.35
C GLY A 125 -22.54 6.59 -15.40
#